data_AF-A0A834IZF8-F1
#
_entry.id   AF-A0A834IZF8-F1
#
_cell.length_a   1.000
_cell.length_b   1.000
_cell.length_c   1.000
_cell.angle_alpha   90.00
_cell.angle_beta   90.00
_cell.angle_gamma   90.00
#
_symmetry.space_group_name_H-M   'P 1'
#
loop_
_entity.id
_entity.type
_entity.pdbx_description
1 polymer ?
#
loop_
_entity_poly.entity_id
_entity_poly.type
_entity_poly.pdbx_seq_one_letter_code
_entity_poly.pdbx_strand_id
1 'polypeptide(L)'
;MSTTASFAVRTSLFAVAAHEFGHSLGLAHSSVQGALMYPWYQGLSPNYELPEDDRHGIQQMYECLEDSSAGRKRSICHDLEVNLRNEGKAG
;
A
#
# COMPACT_ATOMS: atom_id res chain seq x y z
N MET A 1 5.92 1.48 -42.84
CA MET A 1 6.74 2.07 -41.76
C MET A 1 6.01 1.82 -40.46
N SER A 2 6.42 0.79 -39.71
CA SER A 2 5.80 0.47 -38.41
C SER A 2 6.63 1.16 -37.34
N THR A 3 6.10 2.24 -36.78
CA THR A 3 6.73 2.99 -35.69
C THR A 3 6.59 2.12 -34.44
N THR A 4 7.67 1.47 -34.04
CA THR A 4 7.78 0.91 -32.69
C THR A 4 7.70 2.10 -31.73
N ALA A 5 6.54 2.29 -31.11
CA ALA A 5 6.39 3.25 -30.04
C ALA A 5 7.43 2.89 -28.97
N SER A 6 8.42 3.77 -28.77
CA SER A 6 9.34 3.66 -27.65
C SER A 6 8.51 3.50 -26.38
N PHE A 7 8.54 2.30 -25.81
CA PHE A 7 7.97 2.04 -24.50
C PHE A 7 8.90 2.69 -23.48
N ALA A 8 8.81 4.01 -23.37
CA ALA A 8 9.40 4.73 -22.26
C ALA A 8 8.69 4.23 -21.01
N VAL A 9 9.39 3.42 -20.21
CA VAL A 9 8.97 3.08 -18.86
C VAL A 9 8.95 4.40 -18.08
N ARG A 10 7.81 5.07 -18.12
CA ARG A 10 7.60 6.31 -17.39
C ARG A 10 7.24 5.95 -15.97
N THR A 11 8.10 6.34 -15.04
CA THR A 11 7.79 6.35 -13.62
C THR A 11 6.81 7.48 -13.36
N SER A 12 5.68 7.16 -12.75
CA SER A 12 4.67 8.14 -12.34
C SER A 12 5.03 8.66 -10.96
N LEU A 13 5.32 9.96 -10.85
CA LEU A 13 5.56 10.60 -9.55
C LEU A 13 4.37 10.41 -8.61
N PHE A 14 3.14 10.45 -9.14
CA PHE A 14 1.93 10.20 -8.37
C PHE A 14 1.92 8.81 -7.74
N ALA A 15 2.27 7.79 -8.52
CA ALA A 15 2.30 6.41 -8.04
C ALA A 15 3.32 6.21 -6.92
N VAL A 16 4.53 6.72 -7.10
CA VAL A 16 5.60 6.63 -6.11
C VAL A 16 5.22 7.41 -4.86
N ALA A 17 4.74 8.65 -5.00
CA ALA A 17 4.32 9.47 -3.86
C ALA A 17 3.17 8.80 -3.07
N ALA A 18 2.19 8.22 -3.74
CA ALA A 18 1.09 7.51 -3.08
C ALA A 18 1.59 6.28 -2.29
N HIS A 19 2.55 5.52 -2.83
CA HIS A 19 3.21 4.41 -2.13
C HIS A 19 3.94 4.88 -0.86
N GLU A 20 4.76 5.93 -0.97
CA GLU A 20 5.50 6.48 0.18
C GLU A 20 4.59 7.12 1.23
N PHE A 21 3.45 7.70 0.81
CA PHE A 21 2.43 8.13 1.75
C PHE A 21 1.80 6.95 2.49
N GLY A 22 1.59 5.81 1.83
CA GLY A 22 1.16 4.59 2.51
C GLY A 22 2.13 4.17 3.62
N HIS A 23 3.44 4.20 3.37
CA HIS A 23 4.45 4.00 4.42
C HIS A 23 4.40 5.04 5.53
N SER A 24 4.20 6.31 5.18
CA SER A 24 4.07 7.40 6.16
C SER A 24 2.84 7.24 7.05
N LEU A 25 1.79 6.60 6.53
CA LEU A 25 0.57 6.22 7.26
C LEU A 25 0.69 4.86 7.98
N GLY A 26 1.86 4.21 7.92
CA GLY A 26 2.14 2.97 8.63
C GLY A 26 1.77 1.68 7.88
N LEU A 27 1.43 1.75 6.59
CA LEU A 27 1.25 0.56 5.77
C LEU A 27 2.60 -0.07 5.41
N ALA A 28 2.69 -1.39 5.58
CA ALA A 28 3.83 -2.19 5.11
C ALA A 28 3.61 -2.64 3.66
N HIS A 29 4.67 -3.19 3.03
CA HIS A 29 4.54 -3.76 1.69
C HIS A 29 3.48 -4.86 1.63
N SER A 30 2.67 -4.83 0.58
CA SER A 30 1.71 -5.88 0.27
C SER A 30 2.34 -6.94 -0.63
N SER A 31 1.95 -8.21 -0.43
CA SER A 31 2.23 -9.30 -1.37
C SER A 31 1.23 -9.38 -2.52
N VAL A 32 0.15 -8.59 -2.49
CA VAL A 32 -0.91 -8.60 -3.49
C VAL A 32 -0.45 -7.87 -4.74
N GLN A 33 -0.39 -8.58 -5.86
CA GLN A 33 -0.05 -7.99 -7.14
C GLN A 33 -1.13 -6.99 -7.56
N GLY A 34 -0.74 -5.74 -7.83
CA GLY A 34 -1.65 -4.65 -8.16
C GLY A 34 -2.04 -3.76 -6.97
N ALA A 35 -1.61 -4.10 -5.74
CA ALA A 35 -1.75 -3.21 -4.59
C ALA A 35 -0.84 -1.98 -4.72
N LEU A 36 -1.27 -0.84 -4.15
CA LEU A 36 -0.46 0.36 -4.06
C LEU A 36 0.84 0.08 -3.30
N MET A 37 0.74 -0.67 -2.21
CA MET A 37 1.85 -1.03 -1.35
C MET A 37 2.68 -2.21 -1.87
N TYR A 38 2.49 -2.67 -3.11
CA TYR A 38 3.34 -3.72 -3.68
C TYR A 38 4.79 -3.20 -3.84
N PRO A 39 5.84 -3.97 -3.47
CA PRO A 39 7.22 -3.48 -3.37
C PRO A 39 7.88 -3.10 -4.70
N TRP A 40 7.26 -3.42 -5.83
CA TRP A 40 7.80 -3.14 -7.16
C TRP A 40 6.86 -2.21 -7.92
N TYR A 41 7.40 -1.24 -8.66
CA TYR A 41 6.60 -0.35 -9.49
C TYR A 41 5.90 -1.13 -10.62
N GLN A 42 4.56 -1.11 -10.64
CA GLN A 42 3.75 -1.81 -11.65
C GLN A 42 3.11 -0.87 -12.67
N GLY A 43 3.31 0.44 -12.51
CA GLY A 43 2.57 1.45 -13.25
C GLY A 43 1.18 1.66 -12.68
N LEU A 44 0.63 2.86 -12.87
CA LEU A 44 -0.75 3.16 -12.51
C LEU A 44 -1.59 3.32 -13.76
N SER A 45 -2.76 2.69 -13.74
CA SER A 45 -3.81 2.95 -14.72
C SER A 45 -4.23 4.43 -14.68
N PRO A 46 -4.62 5.03 -15.80
CA PRO A 46 -5.10 6.42 -15.83
C PRO A 46 -6.36 6.64 -14.97
N ASN A 47 -7.16 5.58 -14.77
CA ASN A 47 -8.34 5.57 -13.90
C ASN A 47 -8.02 4.81 -12.61
N TYR A 48 -6.95 5.23 -11.92
CA TYR A 48 -6.50 4.53 -10.72
C TYR A 48 -7.49 4.72 -9.57
N GLU A 49 -7.97 3.61 -9.03
CA GLU A 49 -8.73 3.54 -7.78
C GLU A 49 -7.90 2.77 -6.75
N LEU A 50 -8.01 3.16 -5.48
CA LEU A 50 -7.25 2.53 -4.41
C LEU A 50 -7.67 1.06 -4.26
N PRO A 51 -6.74 0.09 -4.38
CA PRO A 51 -7.06 -1.33 -4.24
C PRO A 51 -7.66 -1.65 -2.87
N GLU A 52 -8.52 -2.67 -2.85
CA GLU A 52 -9.19 -3.14 -1.63
C GLU A 52 -8.22 -3.52 -0.51
N ASP A 53 -7.05 -4.05 -0.86
CA ASP A 53 -6.01 -4.44 0.09
C ASP A 53 -5.47 -3.22 0.87
N ASP A 54 -5.14 -2.14 0.15
CA ASP A 54 -4.64 -0.90 0.75
C ASP A 54 -5.75 -0.17 1.52
N ARG A 55 -6.99 -0.21 1.02
CA ARG A 55 -8.18 0.28 1.74
C ARG A 55 -8.36 -0.45 3.07
N HIS A 56 -8.42 -1.78 3.07
CA HIS A 56 -8.58 -2.53 4.31
C HIS A 56 -7.38 -2.37 5.25
N GLY A 57 -6.16 -2.21 4.70
CA GLY A 57 -4.97 -1.93 5.49
C GLY A 57 -5.09 -0.64 6.28
N ILE A 58 -5.43 0.48 5.62
CA ILE A 58 -5.55 1.78 6.29
C ILE A 58 -6.75 1.81 7.24
N GLN A 59 -7.84 1.15 6.85
CA GLN A 59 -9.05 1.03 7.65
C GLN A 59 -8.79 0.28 8.96
N GLN A 60 -8.10 -0.86 8.93
CA GLN A 60 -7.72 -1.58 10.14
C GLN A 60 -6.82 -0.76 11.08
N MET A 61 -5.99 0.13 10.54
CA MET A 61 -5.09 0.97 11.33
C MET A 61 -5.81 2.16 11.98
N TYR A 62 -6.81 2.75 11.31
CA TYR A 62 -7.41 4.03 11.73
C TYR A 62 -8.93 4.01 11.99
N GLU A 63 -9.68 3.02 11.52
CA GLU A 63 -11.14 2.93 11.75
C GLU A 63 -11.53 2.46 13.17
N CYS A 64 -10.57 2.44 14.10
CA CYS A 64 -10.85 2.27 15.52
C CYS A 64 -11.24 3.60 16.23
N LEU A 65 -11.32 4.73 15.52
CA LEU A 65 -11.47 6.05 16.16
C LEU A 65 -12.89 6.61 16.30
N GLU A 66 -13.95 5.89 15.89
CA GLU A 66 -15.32 6.33 16.17
C GLU A 66 -16.19 5.23 16.79
N ASP A 67 -15.97 4.96 18.08
CA ASP A 67 -17.09 4.55 18.91
C ASP A 67 -16.95 5.05 20.35
N SER A 68 -17.53 6.22 20.61
CA SER A 68 -17.75 6.74 21.97
C SER A 68 -19.00 6.13 22.63
N SER A 69 -19.59 5.04 22.12
CA SER A 69 -20.87 4.55 22.68
C SER A 69 -21.12 3.04 22.75
N ALA A 70 -20.30 2.16 22.17
CA ALA A 70 -20.57 0.72 22.25
C ALA A 70 -19.63 -0.03 23.23
N GLY A 71 -20.19 -0.48 24.36
CA GLY A 71 -19.55 -1.37 25.32
C GLY A 71 -19.26 -2.77 24.77
N ARG A 72 -18.27 -2.91 23.87
CA ARG A 72 -17.68 -4.19 23.47
C ARG A 72 -16.15 -4.12 23.58
N LYS A 73 -15.65 -4.28 24.81
CA LYS A 73 -14.22 -4.49 25.08
C LYS A 73 -13.75 -5.83 24.49
N ARG A 74 -13.24 -5.81 23.26
CA ARG A 74 -12.12 -6.65 22.76
C ARG A 74 -11.43 -5.79 21.70
N SER A 75 -10.52 -4.91 22.13
CA SER A 75 -9.10 -5.18 22.36
C SER A 75 -8.40 -5.51 21.04
N ILE A 76 -7.23 -4.89 20.86
CA ILE A 76 -6.26 -5.11 19.78
C ILE A 76 -6.42 -4.09 18.63
N CYS A 77 -6.22 -2.81 18.94
CA CYS A 77 -5.28 -2.05 18.10
C CYS A 77 -4.00 -2.88 18.12
N HIS A 78 -3.76 -3.66 17.08
CA HIS A 78 -2.68 -4.64 17.04
C HIS A 78 -1.38 -3.89 17.31
N ASP A 79 -0.64 -4.35 18.32
CA ASP A 79 0.68 -3.85 18.65
C ASP A 79 1.49 -3.71 17.36
N LEU A 80 2.06 -2.54 17.17
CA LEU A 80 2.85 -2.15 16.01
C LEU A 80 4.17 -2.93 16.02
N GLU A 81 4.13 -4.24 15.84
CA GLU A 81 5.32 -5.04 15.55
C GLU A 81 5.56 -4.91 14.05
N VAL A 82 6.25 -3.81 13.71
CA VAL A 82 6.89 -3.58 12.43
C VAL A 82 7.75 -4.82 12.15
N ASN A 83 7.26 -5.71 11.29
CA ASN A 83 8.02 -6.84 10.77
C ASN A 83 9.14 -6.32 9.86
N LEU A 84 10.20 -5.80 10.46
CA LEU A 84 11.54 -5.66 9.87
C LEU A 84 12.18 -7.05 9.72
N ARG A 85 11.55 -7.92 8.93
CA ARG A 85 12.18 -9.16 8.46
C ARG A 85 11.81 -9.39 7.02
N ASN A 86 12.58 -8.79 6.12
CA ASN A 86 13.17 -9.56 5.03
C ASN A 86 14.48 -8.89 4.60
N GLU A 87 15.52 -9.37 5.30
CA GLU A 87 16.94 -9.28 5.00
C GLU A 87 17.22 -9.53 3.52
N GLY A 88 18.14 -8.73 2.97
CA GLY A 88 18.78 -9.00 1.69
C GLY A 88 19.56 -10.32 1.73
N LYS A 89 18.99 -11.36 1.10
CA LYS A 89 19.75 -12.56 0.71
C LYS A 89 19.53 -12.85 -0.77
N ALA A 90 20.09 -11.99 -1.62
CA ALA A 90 20.61 -12.40 -2.92
C ALA A 90 22.08 -12.77 -2.71
N GLY A 91 22.47 -13.94 -3.22
CA GLY A 91 23.75 -14.61 -2.95
C GLY A 91 24.96 -14.05 -3.67
#